data_AF-A0A2V8ZGG3-F1
#
_entry.id   AF-A0A2V8ZGG3-F1
#
_cell.length_a   1.000
_cell.length_b   1.000
_cell.length_c   1.000
_cell.angle_alpha   90.00
_cell.angle_beta   90.00
_cell.angle_gamma   90.00
#
_symmetry.space_group_name_H-M   'P 1'
#
loop_
_entity.id
_entity.type
_entity.pdbx_description
1 polymer ?
#
loop_
_entity_poly.entity_id
_entity_poly.type
_entity_poly.pdbx_seq_one_letter_code
_entity_poly.pdbx_strand_id
1 'polypeptide(L)'
;MAAEEVFACVGHPLTAAIILKEIPRLDACFVPYPPTPCAPMNNSKLLVALLPLILASREDCLSGPSIEPLTSLEEQVKKNPDDNAAWNRIADAHLRLLGSTGQLSHLSIASDAVEKSLKIANPAFNKAALALRTRVELSSHRFAEARRSAEQLRELMQDRNYALQLLGDALFNLGDYGEAEAAWSKVPLAGNELAMEPRLSQLDWIHGNTEGARQRLEGALHQAEKLAPQFPEIAAWCHVQIGELSFKSGDWETAESHYQSALLQQPEYYSGLDHLAELRGAQGKLEEASALYVRLIERVDRPEFLQALGDLYLFAGKNDEAKVWHERALAGYLDSVKRGEPLYDHHLAGLYSDSLNQPEAAVQSARRDLALRHSVQAYDALAWALFKAGKNEEALDFIGKALATGVLDAHILYHAGMIRMGCGDIPGGSVALQNAMKANPRYSTFHVHR
;
A
#
# COMPACT_ATOMS: atom_id res chain seq x y z
N MET A 1 -13.23 5.79 -2.57
CA MET A 1 -12.35 5.54 -1.41
C MET A 1 -11.84 4.11 -1.35
N ALA A 2 -10.62 3.86 -1.82
CA ALA A 2 -9.90 2.61 -1.55
C ALA A 2 -8.37 2.87 -1.50
N ALA A 3 -7.98 4.14 -1.37
CA ALA A 3 -6.57 4.50 -1.46
C ALA A 3 -5.74 4.14 -0.23
N GLU A 4 -6.36 3.89 0.92
CA GLU A 4 -5.59 3.65 2.13
C GLU A 4 -5.06 2.23 2.26
N GLU A 5 -5.50 1.28 1.44
CA GLU A 5 -4.88 -0.05 1.37
C GLU A 5 -4.40 -0.39 -0.04
N VAL A 6 -4.99 0.24 -1.05
CA VAL A 6 -4.59 0.10 -2.45
C VAL A 6 -3.41 1.03 -2.77
N PHE A 7 -3.20 2.09 -1.98
CA PHE A 7 -2.05 3.01 -2.11
C PHE A 7 -1.24 3.25 -0.84
N ALA A 8 -1.70 2.82 0.36
CA ALA A 8 -0.73 2.67 1.46
C ALA A 8 0.36 1.73 0.97
N CYS A 9 1.60 2.07 1.28
CA CYS A 9 2.80 1.35 0.87
C CYS A 9 2.95 -0.05 1.50
N VAL A 10 1.83 -0.64 1.91
CA VAL A 10 1.64 -2.03 2.30
C VAL A 10 1.82 -2.88 1.05
N GLY A 11 3.09 -3.17 0.74
CA GLY A 11 3.44 -4.19 -0.24
C GLY A 11 3.58 -3.72 -1.67
N HIS A 12 4.18 -2.55 -1.92
CA HIS A 12 4.69 -2.19 -3.25
C HIS A 12 5.60 -3.33 -3.78
N PRO A 13 5.13 -4.16 -4.74
CA PRO A 13 5.91 -5.31 -5.22
C PRO A 13 7.11 -4.85 -6.07
N LEU A 14 7.09 -3.58 -6.53
CA LEU A 14 8.05 -3.04 -7.49
C LEU A 14 9.46 -2.86 -6.93
N THR A 15 9.64 -3.14 -5.65
CA THR A 15 10.92 -3.01 -4.99
C THR A 15 11.81 -4.24 -5.18
N ALA A 16 11.31 -5.40 -5.63
CA ALA A 16 12.17 -6.59 -5.80
C ALA A 16 13.32 -6.34 -6.80
N ALA A 17 13.06 -5.72 -7.95
CA ALA A 17 14.09 -5.44 -8.96
C ALA A 17 15.03 -4.28 -8.58
N ILE A 18 14.55 -3.31 -7.78
CA ILE A 18 15.32 -2.15 -7.31
C ILE A 18 16.19 -2.54 -6.11
N ILE A 19 15.63 -3.25 -5.13
CA ILE A 19 16.31 -3.78 -3.93
C ILE A 19 17.39 -4.79 -4.31
N LEU A 20 17.19 -5.62 -5.33
CA LEU A 20 18.23 -6.54 -5.79
C LEU A 20 19.42 -5.82 -6.46
N LYS A 21 19.22 -4.59 -6.98
CA LYS A 21 20.30 -3.70 -7.44
C LYS A 21 20.86 -2.79 -6.34
N GLU A 22 20.04 -2.43 -5.35
CA GLU A 22 20.32 -1.44 -4.31
C GLU A 22 20.86 -2.07 -3.01
N ILE A 23 20.42 -3.25 -2.56
CA ILE A 23 20.97 -3.94 -1.37
C ILE A 23 22.48 -4.13 -1.51
N PRO A 24 23.02 -4.61 -2.65
CA PRO A 24 24.47 -4.68 -2.83
C PRO A 24 25.15 -3.31 -2.73
N ARG A 25 24.47 -2.21 -3.08
CA ARG A 25 24.99 -0.83 -3.00
C ARG A 25 24.85 -0.22 -1.60
N LEU A 26 23.80 -0.59 -0.86
CA LEU A 26 23.56 -0.23 0.53
C LEU A 26 24.59 -0.89 1.45
N ASP A 27 24.98 -2.14 1.12
CA ASP A 27 26.00 -2.92 1.84
C ASP A 27 27.43 -2.65 1.33
N ALA A 28 27.63 -2.18 0.09
CA ALA A 28 28.96 -1.88 -0.47
C ALA A 28 29.62 -0.62 0.10
N CYS A 29 28.91 0.17 0.92
CA CYS A 29 29.51 1.24 1.69
C CYS A 29 30.11 0.65 2.98
N PHE A 30 31.41 0.36 2.96
CA PHE A 30 32.24 -0.17 4.05
C PHE A 30 32.25 -1.70 4.22
N VAL A 31 33.14 -2.36 3.47
CA VAL A 31 33.88 -3.51 3.98
C VAL A 31 35.19 -2.98 4.55
N PRO A 32 35.39 -2.91 5.89
CA PRO A 32 36.74 -2.75 6.41
C PRO A 32 37.45 -4.09 6.23
N TYR A 33 38.24 -4.22 5.16
CA TYR A 33 39.24 -5.28 5.11
C TYR A 33 40.14 -5.13 6.35
N PRO A 34 40.36 -6.19 7.16
CA PRO A 34 41.34 -6.10 8.23
C PRO A 34 42.73 -5.92 7.63
N PRO A 35 43.63 -5.12 8.24
CA PRO A 35 44.99 -4.98 7.75
C PRO A 35 45.75 -6.27 8.07
N THR A 36 46.03 -7.10 7.07
CA THR A 36 47.06 -8.12 7.22
C THR A 36 48.45 -7.50 6.99
N PRO A 37 49.48 -7.90 7.75
CA PRO A 37 50.72 -7.16 7.83
C PRO A 37 51.61 -7.37 6.61
N CYS A 38 52.24 -6.31 6.13
CA CYS A 38 53.35 -6.39 5.19
C CYS A 38 54.54 -7.12 5.83
N ALA A 39 55.02 -8.17 5.16
CA ALA A 39 56.41 -8.63 5.26
C ALA A 39 56.96 -8.84 3.84
N PRO A 40 58.23 -8.47 3.56
CA PRO A 40 58.73 -8.35 2.20
C PRO A 40 59.44 -9.63 1.75
N MET A 41 59.25 -10.07 0.51
CA MET A 41 60.22 -10.96 -0.14
C MET A 41 60.40 -10.66 -1.63
N ASN A 42 61.63 -10.94 -2.03
CA ASN A 42 62.40 -10.42 -3.13
C ASN A 42 62.44 -11.46 -4.27
N ASN A 43 62.43 -10.95 -5.51
CA ASN A 43 62.97 -11.51 -6.76
C ASN A 43 62.68 -12.94 -7.26
N SER A 44 62.27 -12.92 -8.54
CA SER A 44 62.76 -13.69 -9.71
C SER A 44 62.10 -15.03 -10.14
N LYS A 45 61.40 -14.90 -11.28
CA LYS A 45 61.39 -15.74 -12.50
C LYS A 45 60.80 -17.16 -12.44
N LEU A 46 59.63 -17.30 -13.07
CA LEU A 46 59.24 -18.22 -14.18
C LEU A 46 57.69 -18.17 -14.26
N LEU A 47 56.96 -18.34 -15.36
CA LEU A 47 57.14 -18.17 -16.80
C LEU A 47 55.71 -18.26 -17.37
N VAL A 48 55.28 -17.25 -18.15
CA VAL A 48 54.36 -17.32 -19.31
C VAL A 48 53.13 -18.25 -19.21
N ALA A 49 51.95 -17.64 -19.05
CA ALA A 49 50.73 -18.07 -19.72
C ALA A 49 49.80 -16.86 -19.99
N LEU A 50 49.94 -16.32 -21.20
CA LEU A 50 48.92 -15.70 -22.05
C LEU A 50 47.67 -15.07 -21.39
N LEU A 51 47.62 -13.74 -21.39
CA LEU A 51 46.35 -13.04 -21.65
C LEU A 51 45.95 -13.26 -23.12
N PRO A 52 44.67 -13.54 -23.38
CA PRO A 52 43.83 -12.53 -24.01
C PRO A 52 42.65 -12.20 -23.09
N LEU A 53 42.39 -10.91 -22.87
CA LEU A 53 41.26 -10.22 -23.51
C LEU A 53 39.89 -10.79 -23.09
N ILE A 54 39.27 -10.09 -22.15
CA ILE A 54 37.96 -9.43 -22.31
C ILE A 54 37.05 -10.19 -23.28
N LEU A 55 36.34 -11.18 -22.77
CA LEU A 55 35.06 -11.70 -23.27
C LEU A 55 34.43 -12.50 -22.11
N ALA A 56 34.27 -11.85 -20.95
CA ALA A 56 33.19 -12.26 -20.06
C ALA A 56 31.91 -11.83 -20.76
N SER A 57 31.15 -12.83 -21.20
CA SER A 57 29.81 -12.75 -21.75
C SER A 57 29.01 -11.61 -21.13
N ARG A 58 28.59 -10.66 -21.97
CA ARG A 58 27.55 -9.67 -21.66
C ARG A 58 26.22 -10.31 -21.19
N GLU A 59 26.10 -11.64 -21.32
CA GLU A 59 24.93 -12.42 -20.91
C GLU A 59 24.84 -12.62 -19.40
N ASP A 60 25.94 -12.55 -18.64
CA ASP A 60 25.92 -12.70 -17.17
C ASP A 60 25.46 -11.44 -16.42
N CYS A 61 25.18 -10.34 -17.13
CA CYS A 61 24.53 -9.14 -16.57
C CYS A 61 23.01 -9.14 -16.76
N LEU A 62 22.43 -10.17 -17.39
CA LEU A 62 20.99 -10.30 -17.64
C LEU A 62 20.31 -11.33 -16.73
N SER A 63 21.08 -12.12 -15.97
CA SER A 63 20.54 -12.90 -14.85
C SER A 63 20.38 -11.96 -13.65
N GLY A 64 19.16 -11.47 -13.42
CA GLY A 64 18.80 -10.90 -12.12
C GLY A 64 19.17 -11.90 -11.01
N PRO A 65 19.53 -11.43 -9.80
CA PRO A 65 19.91 -12.35 -8.74
C PRO A 65 18.76 -13.32 -8.47
N SER A 66 19.07 -14.62 -8.46
CA SER A 66 18.12 -15.67 -8.13
C SER A 66 17.54 -15.39 -6.74
N ILE A 67 16.21 -15.30 -6.64
CA ILE A 67 15.52 -15.15 -5.36
C ILE A 67 15.82 -16.39 -4.54
N GLU A 68 16.60 -16.24 -3.48
CA GLU A 68 16.90 -17.32 -2.55
C GLU A 68 15.60 -17.82 -1.90
N PRO A 69 15.33 -19.14 -1.87
CA PRO A 69 14.11 -19.65 -1.26
C PRO A 69 14.03 -19.26 0.21
N LEU A 70 12.84 -18.86 0.68
CA LEU A 70 12.62 -18.45 2.08
C LEU A 70 13.06 -19.54 3.06
N THR A 71 12.87 -20.83 2.72
CA THR A 71 13.33 -21.97 3.51
C THR A 71 14.85 -21.98 3.72
N SER A 72 15.62 -21.56 2.71
CA SER A 72 17.09 -21.48 2.81
C SER A 72 17.51 -20.33 3.73
N LEU A 73 16.84 -19.17 3.64
CA LEU A 73 17.06 -18.04 4.54
C LEU A 73 16.74 -18.40 6.00
N GLU A 74 15.63 -19.10 6.23
CA GLU A 74 15.24 -19.58 7.56
C GLU A 74 16.27 -20.56 8.16
N GLU A 75 16.83 -21.47 7.34
CA GLU A 75 17.92 -22.34 7.77
C GLU A 75 19.20 -21.57 8.07
N GLN A 76 19.50 -20.53 7.28
CA GLN A 76 20.68 -19.68 7.47
C GLN A 76 20.62 -18.96 8.82
N VAL A 77 19.52 -18.30 9.15
CA VAL A 77 19.39 -17.61 10.45
C VAL A 77 19.29 -18.59 11.63
N LYS A 78 18.84 -19.83 11.42
CA LYS A 78 18.92 -20.88 12.45
C LYS A 78 20.36 -21.30 12.74
N LYS A 79 21.21 -21.40 11.71
CA LYS A 79 22.63 -21.77 11.83
C LYS A 79 23.48 -20.60 12.34
N ASN A 80 23.16 -19.38 11.92
CA ASN A 80 23.83 -18.15 12.29
C ASN A 80 22.82 -17.05 12.67
N PRO A 81 22.36 -17.00 13.94
CA PRO A 81 21.37 -16.02 14.38
C PRO A 81 21.85 -14.57 14.32
N ASP A 82 23.16 -14.33 14.26
CA ASP A 82 23.77 -13.01 14.19
C ASP A 82 23.97 -12.51 12.74
N ASP A 83 23.39 -13.19 11.75
CA ASP A 83 23.42 -12.76 10.35
C ASP A 83 22.34 -11.70 10.05
N ASN A 84 22.70 -10.42 10.21
CA ASN A 84 21.78 -9.31 9.96
C ASN A 84 21.32 -9.23 8.48
N ALA A 85 22.17 -9.61 7.53
CA ALA A 85 21.83 -9.61 6.11
C ALA A 85 20.76 -10.68 5.79
N ALA A 86 20.86 -11.86 6.39
CA ALA A 86 19.85 -12.90 6.26
C ALA A 86 18.51 -12.46 6.90
N TRP A 87 18.53 -11.82 8.07
CA TRP A 87 17.32 -11.22 8.66
C TRP A 87 16.68 -10.16 7.78
N ASN A 88 17.48 -9.31 7.12
CA ASN A 88 16.98 -8.33 6.15
C ASN A 88 16.24 -9.00 4.98
N ARG A 89 16.81 -10.08 4.43
CA ARG A 89 16.18 -10.84 3.33
C ARG A 89 14.89 -11.53 3.75
N ILE A 90 14.83 -12.05 4.98
CA ILE A 90 13.59 -12.61 5.55
C ILE A 90 12.52 -11.52 5.64
N ALA A 91 12.85 -10.34 6.18
CA ALA A 91 11.91 -9.23 6.27
C ALA A 91 11.39 -8.80 4.88
N ASP A 92 12.27 -8.66 3.89
CA ASP A 92 11.84 -8.31 2.53
C ASP A 92 10.93 -9.38 1.92
N ALA A 93 11.29 -10.66 2.05
CA ALA A 93 10.48 -11.77 1.55
C ALA A 93 9.08 -11.77 2.16
N HIS A 94 8.96 -11.54 3.46
CA HIS A 94 7.66 -11.46 4.12
C HIS A 94 6.86 -10.22 3.73
N LEU A 95 7.49 -9.06 3.51
CA LEU A 95 6.78 -7.88 2.98
C LEU A 95 6.26 -8.12 1.55
N ARG A 96 6.98 -8.90 0.72
CA ARG A 96 6.49 -9.31 -0.60
C ARG A 96 5.31 -10.28 -0.49
N LEU A 97 5.40 -11.27 0.41
CA LEU A 97 4.31 -12.21 0.66
C LEU A 97 3.08 -11.52 1.26
N LEU A 98 3.25 -10.51 2.10
CA LEU A 98 2.16 -9.66 2.57
C LEU A 98 1.46 -9.00 1.37
N GLY A 99 2.21 -8.39 0.47
CA GLY A 99 1.69 -7.73 -0.72
C GLY A 99 1.00 -8.66 -1.71
N SER A 100 1.34 -9.95 -1.77
CA SER A 100 0.71 -10.92 -2.69
C SER A 100 -0.42 -11.72 -2.06
N THR A 101 -0.31 -12.09 -0.79
CA THR A 101 -1.28 -12.95 -0.10
C THR A 101 -2.27 -12.18 0.77
N GLY A 102 -1.94 -10.94 1.15
CA GLY A 102 -2.72 -10.14 2.07
C GLY A 102 -2.67 -10.62 3.52
N GLN A 103 -1.87 -11.64 3.86
CA GLN A 103 -1.84 -12.18 5.22
C GLN A 103 -1.01 -11.31 6.17
N LEU A 104 -1.67 -10.72 7.18
CA LEU A 104 -1.03 -9.86 8.17
C LEU A 104 0.01 -10.59 9.06
N SER A 105 -0.04 -11.92 9.13
CA SER A 105 0.99 -12.72 9.80
C SER A 105 2.39 -12.44 9.24
N HIS A 106 2.51 -12.18 7.94
CA HIS A 106 3.77 -11.82 7.31
C HIS A 106 4.28 -10.44 7.74
N LEU A 107 3.39 -9.48 8.02
CA LEU A 107 3.79 -8.18 8.56
C LEU A 107 4.44 -8.32 9.93
N SER A 108 3.87 -9.17 10.80
CA SER A 108 4.45 -9.48 12.11
C SER A 108 5.84 -10.11 11.97
N ILE A 109 6.00 -11.09 11.08
CA ILE A 109 7.29 -11.77 10.87
C ILE A 109 8.33 -10.78 10.31
N ALA A 110 7.95 -9.92 9.36
CA ALA A 110 8.83 -8.91 8.81
C ALA A 110 9.29 -7.91 9.88
N SER A 111 8.37 -7.45 10.74
CA SER A 111 8.69 -6.58 11.87
C SER A 111 9.70 -7.23 12.82
N ASP A 112 9.48 -8.49 13.21
CA ASP A 112 10.39 -9.22 14.09
C ASP A 112 11.78 -9.42 13.47
N ALA A 113 11.85 -9.71 12.18
CA ALA A 113 13.10 -9.89 11.46
C ALA A 113 13.90 -8.58 11.38
N VAL A 114 13.23 -7.45 11.10
CA VAL A 114 13.85 -6.11 11.13
C VAL A 114 14.40 -5.79 12.52
N GLU A 115 13.63 -6.02 13.57
CA GLU A 115 14.06 -5.73 14.95
C GLU A 115 15.27 -6.58 15.36
N LYS A 116 15.32 -7.86 14.94
CA LYS A 116 16.51 -8.71 15.15
C LYS A 116 17.72 -8.16 14.40
N SER A 117 17.56 -7.81 13.12
CA SER A 117 18.63 -7.24 12.30
C SER A 117 19.21 -5.95 12.89
N LEU A 118 18.36 -5.05 13.39
CA LEU A 118 18.77 -3.77 13.98
C LEU A 118 19.40 -3.91 15.38
N LYS A 119 19.10 -5.00 16.11
CA LYS A 119 19.80 -5.33 17.37
C LYS A 119 21.22 -5.82 17.12
N ILE A 120 21.45 -6.53 16.02
CA ILE A 120 22.77 -7.05 15.65
C ILE A 120 23.66 -5.93 15.09
N ALA A 121 23.13 -5.10 14.18
CA ALA A 121 23.89 -4.05 13.51
C ALA A 121 23.15 -2.71 13.57
N ASN A 122 23.87 -1.69 14.05
CA ASN A 122 23.34 -0.33 14.18
C ASN A 122 22.84 0.22 12.82
N PRO A 123 21.69 0.94 12.78
CA PRO A 123 21.15 1.53 11.55
C PRO A 123 22.16 2.31 10.69
N ALA A 124 23.13 3.00 11.30
CA ALA A 124 24.18 3.73 10.59
C ALA A 124 25.02 2.83 9.65
N PHE A 125 25.13 1.55 10.00
CA PHE A 125 25.85 0.52 9.24
C PHE A 125 24.91 -0.54 8.64
N ASN A 126 23.60 -0.42 8.83
CA ASN A 126 22.58 -1.36 8.35
C ASN A 126 21.40 -0.61 7.72
N LYS A 127 21.69 0.11 6.64
CA LYS A 127 20.72 0.97 5.94
C LYS A 127 19.58 0.16 5.32
N ALA A 128 19.85 -1.07 4.90
CA ALA A 128 18.84 -2.00 4.40
C ALA A 128 17.79 -2.32 5.47
N ALA A 129 18.20 -2.61 6.71
CA ALA A 129 17.27 -2.83 7.81
C ALA A 129 16.45 -1.58 8.15
N LEU A 130 17.04 -0.38 8.08
CA LEU A 130 16.30 0.87 8.31
C LEU A 130 15.26 1.14 7.21
N ALA A 131 15.58 0.82 5.95
CA ALA A 131 14.60 0.91 4.87
C ALA A 131 13.47 -0.12 5.02
N LEU A 132 13.79 -1.35 5.43
CA LEU A 132 12.79 -2.38 5.71
C LEU A 132 11.92 -2.03 6.92
N ARG A 133 12.50 -1.43 7.96
CA ARG A 133 11.75 -0.86 9.09
C ARG A 133 10.75 0.19 8.63
N THR A 134 11.20 1.12 7.79
CA THR A 134 10.31 2.16 7.24
C THR A 134 9.14 1.55 6.47
N ARG A 135 9.38 0.49 5.69
CA ARG A 135 8.32 -0.25 4.98
C ARG A 135 7.36 -0.98 5.92
N VAL A 136 7.86 -1.61 6.97
CA VAL A 136 7.03 -2.23 8.02
C VAL A 136 6.16 -1.15 8.67
N GLU A 137 6.74 0.00 9.03
CA GLU A 137 6.01 1.10 9.65
C GLU A 137 4.92 1.65 8.72
N LEU A 138 5.21 1.86 7.44
CA LEU A 138 4.20 2.22 6.43
C LEU A 138 3.10 1.15 6.33
N SER A 139 3.49 -0.13 6.31
CA SER A 139 2.57 -1.27 6.22
C SER A 139 1.72 -1.47 7.47
N SER A 140 2.19 -0.98 8.62
CA SER A 140 1.50 -1.01 9.91
C SER A 140 0.73 0.28 10.20
N HIS A 141 0.59 1.19 9.23
CA HIS A 141 -0.05 2.51 9.38
C HIS A 141 0.59 3.39 10.47
N ARG A 142 1.89 3.18 10.72
CA ARG A 142 2.72 3.95 11.65
C ARG A 142 3.44 5.08 10.92
N PHE A 143 2.69 5.95 10.26
CA PHE A 143 3.23 6.92 9.30
C PHE A 143 4.20 7.94 9.93
N ALA A 144 3.96 8.34 11.19
CA ALA A 144 4.87 9.23 11.92
C ALA A 144 6.19 8.55 12.31
N GLU A 145 6.19 7.25 12.60
CA GLU A 145 7.42 6.46 12.73
C GLU A 145 8.13 6.37 11.38
N ALA A 146 7.40 6.00 10.32
CA ALA A 146 7.95 5.85 8.97
C ALA A 146 8.62 7.13 8.47
N ARG A 147 8.02 8.31 8.71
CA ARG A 147 8.63 9.60 8.38
C ARG A 147 9.99 9.76 9.04
N ARG A 148 10.09 9.49 10.35
CA ARG A 148 11.35 9.60 11.11
C ARG A 148 12.41 8.63 10.60
N SER A 149 12.02 7.38 10.36
CA SER A 149 12.92 6.35 9.81
C SER A 149 13.40 6.71 8.40
N ALA A 150 12.52 7.23 7.55
CA ALA A 150 12.87 7.69 6.20
C ALA A 150 13.80 8.92 6.21
N GLU A 151 13.57 9.88 7.11
CA GLU A 151 14.45 11.03 7.32
C GLU A 151 15.86 10.60 7.74
N GLN A 152 15.95 9.68 8.70
CA GLN A 152 17.22 9.10 9.13
C GLN A 152 17.92 8.38 7.96
N LEU A 153 17.18 7.58 7.19
CA LEU A 153 17.72 6.89 6.02
C LEU A 153 18.27 7.87 4.98
N ARG A 154 17.54 8.96 4.72
CA ARG A 154 17.93 10.03 3.79
C ARG A 154 19.23 10.72 4.20
N GLU A 155 19.48 10.87 5.50
CA GLU A 155 20.73 11.45 6.03
C GLU A 155 21.93 10.51 5.85
N LEU A 156 21.69 9.19 5.94
CA LEU A 156 22.73 8.16 5.86
C LEU A 156 23.11 7.74 4.43
N MET A 157 22.26 8.02 3.44
CA MET A 157 22.48 7.61 2.05
C MET A 157 23.03 8.74 1.18
N GLN A 158 24.00 8.39 0.32
CA GLN A 158 24.54 9.30 -0.70
C GLN A 158 23.56 9.42 -1.89
N ASP A 159 23.10 8.28 -2.43
CA ASP A 159 21.92 8.25 -3.31
C ASP A 159 20.67 8.26 -2.43
N ARG A 160 19.86 9.31 -2.54
CA ARG A 160 18.70 9.52 -1.67
C ARG A 160 17.40 9.07 -2.30
N ASN A 161 17.41 8.51 -3.51
CA ASN A 161 16.19 8.23 -4.28
C ASN A 161 15.21 7.36 -3.49
N TYR A 162 15.67 6.23 -2.96
CA TYR A 162 14.80 5.31 -2.25
C TYR A 162 14.33 5.87 -0.89
N ALA A 163 15.19 6.60 -0.18
CA ALA A 163 14.80 7.29 1.05
C ALA A 163 13.75 8.39 0.80
N LEU A 164 13.86 9.12 -0.32
CA LEU A 164 12.91 10.14 -0.74
C LEU A 164 11.57 9.54 -1.18
N GLN A 165 11.59 8.36 -1.81
CA GLN A 165 10.37 7.58 -2.10
C GLN A 165 9.61 7.28 -0.80
N LEU A 166 10.28 6.63 0.15
CA LEU A 166 9.68 6.25 1.45
C LEU A 166 9.27 7.45 2.30
N LEU A 167 10.04 8.54 2.25
CA LEU A 167 9.69 9.79 2.94
C LEU A 167 8.41 10.38 2.36
N GLY A 168 8.32 10.47 1.03
CA GLY A 168 7.11 10.97 0.38
C GLY A 168 5.91 10.05 0.65
N ASP A 169 6.09 8.74 0.72
CA ASP A 169 5.03 7.79 1.10
C ASP A 169 4.49 8.08 2.51
N ALA A 170 5.37 8.29 3.47
CA ALA A 170 4.99 8.63 4.84
C ALA A 170 4.27 9.99 4.91
N LEU A 171 4.80 11.00 4.22
CA LEU A 171 4.20 12.34 4.16
C LEU A 171 2.83 12.34 3.48
N PHE A 172 2.69 11.58 2.39
CA PHE A 172 1.43 11.45 1.67
C PHE A 172 0.34 10.86 2.56
N ASN A 173 0.66 9.79 3.29
CA ASN A 173 -0.28 9.18 4.24
C ASN A 173 -0.55 10.07 5.47
N LEU A 174 0.39 10.93 5.84
CA LEU A 174 0.17 11.95 6.88
C LEU A 174 -0.70 13.13 6.41
N GLY A 175 -1.05 13.20 5.13
CA GLY A 175 -1.80 14.32 4.54
C GLY A 175 -0.93 15.50 4.13
N ASP A 176 0.39 15.41 4.29
CA ASP A 176 1.36 16.45 3.95
C ASP A 176 1.68 16.41 2.43
N TYR A 177 0.65 16.50 1.58
CA TYR A 177 0.75 16.25 0.14
C TYR A 177 1.79 17.12 -0.58
N GLY A 178 1.89 18.40 -0.20
CA GLY A 178 2.91 19.30 -0.77
C GLY A 178 4.34 18.90 -0.41
N GLU A 179 4.56 18.38 0.81
CA GLU A 179 5.89 17.88 1.20
C GLU A 179 6.17 16.52 0.55
N ALA A 180 5.17 15.66 0.38
CA ALA A 180 5.28 14.42 -0.37
C ALA A 180 5.71 14.68 -1.82
N GLU A 181 5.04 15.61 -2.50
CA GLU A 181 5.40 16.06 -3.85
C GLU A 181 6.82 16.64 -3.90
N ALA A 182 7.19 17.47 -2.92
CA ALA A 182 8.54 18.03 -2.81
C ALA A 182 9.63 16.97 -2.56
N ALA A 183 9.30 15.85 -1.92
CA ALA A 183 10.21 14.71 -1.75
C ALA A 183 10.33 13.92 -3.05
N TRP A 184 9.20 13.56 -3.67
CA TRP A 184 9.16 12.75 -4.89
C TRP A 184 9.71 13.45 -6.12
N SER A 185 9.53 14.78 -6.26
CA SER A 185 10.08 15.58 -7.37
C SER A 185 11.62 15.59 -7.44
N LYS A 186 12.29 15.21 -6.35
CA LYS A 186 13.76 15.07 -6.30
C LYS A 186 14.25 13.71 -6.82
N VAL A 187 13.35 12.74 -7.02
CA VAL A 187 13.68 11.43 -7.57
C VAL A 187 13.56 11.50 -9.09
N PRO A 188 14.63 11.20 -9.86
CA PRO A 188 14.56 11.25 -11.31
C PRO A 188 13.63 10.15 -11.82
N LEU A 189 12.66 10.52 -12.66
CA LEU A 189 11.71 9.57 -13.25
C LEU A 189 12.44 8.51 -14.12
N ALA A 190 13.44 8.95 -14.89
CA ALA A 190 14.24 8.07 -15.74
C ALA A 190 14.97 7.01 -14.88
N GLY A 191 14.67 5.74 -15.13
CA GLY A 191 15.20 4.60 -14.38
C GLY A 191 14.47 4.30 -13.06
N ASN A 192 13.48 5.10 -12.67
CA ASN A 192 12.62 4.87 -11.50
C ASN A 192 11.12 4.87 -11.86
N GLU A 193 10.78 4.74 -13.14
CA GLU A 193 9.41 4.89 -13.66
C GLU A 193 8.44 3.97 -12.93
N LEU A 194 8.83 2.71 -12.77
CA LEU A 194 8.01 1.71 -12.11
C LEU A 194 7.68 2.13 -10.67
N ALA A 195 8.65 2.68 -9.91
CA ALA A 195 8.42 3.13 -8.55
C ALA A 195 7.70 4.48 -8.46
N MET A 196 7.99 5.41 -9.36
CA MET A 196 7.52 6.79 -9.25
C MET A 196 6.15 7.01 -9.88
N GLU A 197 5.85 6.40 -11.02
CA GLU A 197 4.58 6.64 -11.71
C GLU A 197 3.35 6.31 -10.85
N PRO A 198 3.31 5.20 -10.07
CA PRO A 198 2.18 4.94 -9.20
C PRO A 198 2.09 5.85 -7.97
N ARG A 199 3.18 6.52 -7.57
CA ARG A 199 3.16 7.56 -6.52
C ARG A 199 2.62 8.86 -7.06
N LEU A 200 3.10 9.24 -8.25
CA LEU A 200 2.63 10.44 -8.94
C LEU A 200 1.18 10.32 -9.39
N SER A 201 0.69 9.12 -9.71
CA SER A 201 -0.73 8.89 -10.01
C SER A 201 -1.63 9.18 -8.82
N GLN A 202 -1.16 8.93 -7.60
CA GLN A 202 -1.90 9.24 -6.38
C GLN A 202 -2.03 10.75 -6.17
N LEU A 203 -0.96 11.52 -6.40
CA LEU A 203 -1.03 12.98 -6.35
C LEU A 203 -1.98 13.53 -7.40
N ASP A 204 -1.88 13.01 -8.63
CA ASP A 204 -2.81 13.38 -9.69
C ASP A 204 -4.26 13.11 -9.27
N TRP A 205 -4.54 11.94 -8.70
CA TRP A 205 -5.89 11.59 -8.24
C TRP A 205 -6.39 12.49 -7.09
N ILE A 206 -5.56 12.76 -6.07
CA ILE A 206 -5.94 13.65 -4.95
C ILE A 206 -6.18 15.08 -5.42
N HIS A 207 -5.49 15.55 -6.46
CA HIS A 207 -5.70 16.86 -7.07
C HIS A 207 -6.78 16.86 -8.17
N GLY A 208 -7.53 15.77 -8.34
CA GLY A 208 -8.63 15.67 -9.30
C GLY A 208 -8.20 15.43 -10.75
N ASN A 209 -6.92 15.19 -11.02
CA ASN A 209 -6.38 14.81 -12.32
C ASN A 209 -6.49 13.30 -12.57
N THR A 210 -7.72 12.77 -12.60
CA THR A 210 -8.00 11.34 -12.83
C THR A 210 -7.40 10.82 -14.15
N GLU A 211 -7.37 11.66 -15.18
CA GLU A 211 -6.78 11.31 -16.49
C GLU A 211 -5.26 11.11 -16.38
N GLY A 212 -4.55 12.05 -15.75
CA GLY A 212 -3.12 11.92 -15.49
C GLY A 212 -2.81 10.70 -14.63
N ALA A 213 -3.61 10.47 -13.59
CA ALA A 213 -3.46 9.28 -12.75
C ALA A 213 -3.52 7.98 -13.57
N ARG A 214 -4.43 7.88 -14.55
CA ARG A 214 -4.56 6.71 -15.42
C ARG A 214 -3.33 6.53 -16.31
N GLN A 215 -2.90 7.59 -16.99
CA GLN A 215 -1.74 7.55 -17.90
C GLN A 215 -0.47 7.10 -17.18
N ARG A 216 -0.28 7.54 -15.93
CA ARG A 216 0.85 7.11 -15.10
C ARG A 216 0.79 5.63 -14.75
N LEU A 217 -0.38 5.15 -14.31
CA LEU A 217 -0.56 3.73 -14.00
C LEU A 217 -0.38 2.84 -15.24
N GLU A 218 -0.84 3.27 -16.41
CA GLU A 218 -0.60 2.58 -17.69
C GLU A 218 0.90 2.53 -18.03
N GLY A 219 1.64 3.63 -17.81
CA GLY A 219 3.10 3.67 -17.96
C GLY A 219 3.81 2.70 -17.02
N ALA A 220 3.39 2.64 -15.76
CA ALA A 220 3.90 1.69 -14.77
C ALA A 220 3.62 0.23 -15.17
N LEU A 221 2.39 -0.06 -15.60
CA LEU A 221 1.99 -1.39 -16.07
C LEU A 221 2.85 -1.85 -17.26
N HIS A 222 3.11 -0.98 -18.23
CA HIS A 222 3.94 -1.32 -19.38
C HIS A 222 5.36 -1.75 -18.99
N GLN A 223 5.92 -1.19 -17.91
CA GLN A 223 7.20 -1.65 -17.36
C GLN A 223 7.04 -2.94 -16.53
N ALA A 224 5.94 -3.05 -15.77
CA ALA A 224 5.63 -4.21 -14.95
C ALA A 224 5.48 -5.49 -15.78
N GLU A 225 4.82 -5.42 -16.94
CA GLU A 225 4.62 -6.57 -17.84
C GLU A 225 5.94 -7.17 -18.34
N LYS A 226 6.98 -6.34 -18.52
CA LYS A 226 8.33 -6.81 -18.90
C LYS A 226 8.98 -7.64 -17.79
N LEU A 227 8.58 -7.41 -16.54
CA LEU A 227 9.07 -8.12 -15.35
C LEU A 227 8.18 -9.28 -14.93
N ALA A 228 6.96 -9.39 -15.49
CA ALA A 228 5.96 -10.38 -15.10
C ALA A 228 6.46 -11.85 -15.11
N PRO A 229 7.35 -12.29 -16.02
CA PRO A 229 7.91 -13.65 -15.96
C PRO A 229 8.69 -13.96 -14.68
N GLN A 230 9.24 -12.94 -14.00
CA GLN A 230 10.03 -13.07 -12.77
C GLN A 230 9.25 -12.60 -11.54
N PHE A 231 8.39 -11.60 -11.72
CA PHE A 231 7.66 -10.91 -10.64
C PHE A 231 6.19 -10.65 -11.06
N PRO A 232 5.37 -11.69 -11.25
CA PRO A 232 3.99 -11.56 -11.72
C PRO A 232 3.13 -10.73 -10.75
N GLU A 233 3.38 -10.87 -9.46
CA GLU A 233 3.63 -9.77 -8.53
C GLU A 233 3.12 -8.37 -8.88
N ILE A 234 4.02 -7.76 -9.64
CA ILE A 234 4.11 -6.35 -9.98
C ILE A 234 3.05 -5.98 -10.99
N ALA A 235 2.86 -6.82 -12.01
CA ALA A 235 1.84 -6.61 -13.03
C ALA A 235 0.43 -6.79 -12.44
N ALA A 236 0.23 -7.78 -11.57
CA ALA A 236 -1.06 -7.99 -10.90
C ALA A 236 -1.48 -6.77 -10.08
N TRP A 237 -0.55 -6.21 -9.30
CA TRP A 237 -0.79 -4.99 -8.54
C TRP A 237 -1.13 -3.81 -9.45
N CYS A 238 -0.34 -3.55 -10.50
CA CYS A 238 -0.61 -2.45 -11.44
C CYS A 238 -2.00 -2.56 -12.10
N HIS A 239 -2.39 -3.78 -12.49
CA HIS A 239 -3.73 -4.03 -13.00
C HIS A 239 -4.81 -3.68 -11.97
N VAL A 240 -4.67 -4.08 -10.71
CA VAL A 240 -5.64 -3.70 -9.67
C VAL A 240 -5.74 -2.18 -9.52
N GLN A 241 -4.62 -1.44 -9.51
CA GLN A 241 -4.66 0.03 -9.41
C GLN A 241 -5.44 0.69 -10.56
N ILE A 242 -5.21 0.24 -11.80
CA ILE A 242 -5.94 0.77 -12.97
C ILE A 242 -7.41 0.39 -12.89
N GLY A 243 -7.71 -0.86 -12.49
CA GLY A 243 -9.06 -1.33 -12.32
C GLY A 243 -9.83 -0.54 -11.26
N GLU A 244 -9.19 -0.21 -10.14
CA GLU A 244 -9.74 0.59 -9.06
C GLU A 244 -10.05 2.02 -9.51
N LEU A 245 -9.11 2.67 -10.20
CA LEU A 245 -9.31 4.00 -10.77
C LEU A 245 -10.49 4.00 -11.76
N SER A 246 -10.61 2.95 -12.57
CA SER A 246 -11.68 2.78 -13.56
C SER A 246 -13.02 2.54 -12.89
N PHE A 247 -13.07 1.68 -11.86
CA PHE A 247 -14.26 1.42 -11.05
C PHE A 247 -14.77 2.70 -10.38
N LYS A 248 -13.86 3.47 -9.76
CA LYS A 248 -14.16 4.76 -9.14
C LYS A 248 -14.60 5.81 -10.15
N SER A 249 -14.28 5.66 -11.44
CA SER A 249 -14.72 6.56 -12.51
C SER A 249 -16.00 6.08 -13.21
N GLY A 250 -16.54 4.92 -12.82
CA GLY A 250 -17.71 4.30 -13.44
C GLY A 250 -17.46 3.52 -14.73
N ASP A 251 -16.19 3.36 -15.13
CA ASP A 251 -15.75 2.52 -16.25
C ASP A 251 -15.57 1.07 -15.77
N TRP A 252 -16.71 0.38 -15.64
CA TRP A 252 -16.76 -0.98 -15.13
C TRP A 252 -16.21 -2.01 -16.11
N GLU A 253 -16.30 -1.73 -17.41
CA GLU A 253 -15.78 -2.61 -18.45
C GLU A 253 -14.24 -2.67 -18.37
N THR A 254 -13.57 -1.52 -18.26
CA THR A 254 -12.12 -1.47 -18.06
C THR A 254 -11.72 -2.03 -16.69
N ALA A 255 -12.49 -1.74 -15.63
CA ALA A 255 -12.25 -2.30 -14.30
C ALA A 255 -12.25 -3.83 -14.29
N GLU A 256 -13.28 -4.44 -14.90
CA GLU A 256 -13.39 -5.89 -15.00
C GLU A 256 -12.21 -6.51 -15.73
N SER A 257 -11.84 -5.95 -16.88
CA SER A 257 -10.72 -6.45 -17.69
C SER A 257 -9.41 -6.46 -16.90
N HIS A 258 -9.14 -5.40 -16.15
CA HIS A 258 -7.93 -5.31 -15.35
C HIS A 258 -7.95 -6.22 -14.12
N TYR A 259 -9.06 -6.33 -13.39
CA TYR A 259 -9.14 -7.28 -12.27
C TYR A 259 -8.97 -8.73 -12.74
N GLN A 260 -9.56 -9.10 -13.88
CA GLN A 260 -9.34 -10.41 -14.49
C GLN A 260 -7.87 -10.60 -14.91
N SER A 261 -7.25 -9.57 -15.48
CA SER A 261 -5.83 -9.62 -15.85
C SER A 261 -4.93 -9.80 -14.62
N ALA A 262 -5.23 -9.15 -13.50
CA ALA A 262 -4.52 -9.35 -12.24
C ALA A 262 -4.62 -10.82 -11.76
N LEU A 263 -5.81 -11.42 -11.86
CA LEU A 263 -6.04 -12.82 -11.50
C LEU A 263 -5.42 -13.81 -12.50
N LEU A 264 -5.20 -13.41 -13.77
CA LEU A 264 -4.42 -14.21 -14.71
C LEU A 264 -2.93 -14.23 -14.36
N GLN A 265 -2.39 -13.10 -13.89
CA GLN A 265 -1.01 -13.05 -13.37
C GLN A 265 -0.88 -13.84 -12.06
N GLN A 266 -1.88 -13.75 -11.17
CA GLN A 266 -1.90 -14.40 -9.87
C GLN A 266 -3.33 -14.87 -9.48
N PRO A 267 -3.67 -16.15 -9.67
CA PRO A 267 -5.04 -16.66 -9.51
C PRO A 267 -5.72 -16.49 -8.14
N GLU A 268 -4.94 -16.35 -7.07
CA GLU A 268 -5.43 -16.13 -5.70
C GLU A 268 -4.98 -14.77 -5.16
N TYR A 269 -4.70 -13.80 -6.03
CA TYR A 269 -4.30 -12.47 -5.60
C TYR A 269 -5.43 -11.81 -4.81
N TYR A 270 -5.21 -11.63 -3.51
CA TYR A 270 -6.27 -11.22 -2.59
C TYR A 270 -6.95 -9.91 -3.03
N SER A 271 -6.14 -8.93 -3.48
CA SER A 271 -6.65 -7.63 -3.90
C SER A 271 -7.44 -7.73 -5.19
N GLY A 272 -7.04 -8.62 -6.12
CA GLY A 272 -7.80 -8.89 -7.35
C GLY A 272 -9.15 -9.55 -7.06
N LEU A 273 -9.21 -10.48 -6.10
CA LEU A 273 -10.45 -11.12 -5.66
C LEU A 273 -11.40 -10.11 -4.99
N ASP A 274 -10.88 -9.30 -4.07
CA ASP A 274 -11.66 -8.28 -3.35
C ASP A 274 -12.30 -7.27 -4.33
N HIS A 275 -11.51 -6.69 -5.23
CA HIS A 275 -12.00 -5.68 -6.15
C HIS A 275 -12.94 -6.25 -7.23
N LEU A 276 -12.71 -7.49 -7.67
CA LEU A 276 -13.66 -8.17 -8.55
C LEU A 276 -14.97 -8.48 -7.83
N ALA A 277 -14.92 -8.87 -6.55
CA ALA A 277 -16.11 -9.11 -5.74
C ALA A 277 -16.94 -7.84 -5.57
N GLU A 278 -16.29 -6.72 -5.26
CA GLU A 278 -16.92 -5.40 -5.19
C GLU A 278 -17.60 -5.02 -6.51
N LEU A 279 -16.88 -5.17 -7.63
CA LEU A 279 -17.44 -4.90 -8.95
C LEU A 279 -18.65 -5.79 -9.27
N ARG A 280 -18.61 -7.08 -8.91
CA ARG A 280 -19.75 -7.99 -9.08
C ARG A 280 -20.95 -7.55 -8.24
N GLY A 281 -20.72 -7.11 -7.01
CA GLY A 281 -21.77 -6.54 -6.16
C GLY A 281 -22.37 -5.28 -6.78
N ALA A 282 -21.53 -4.36 -7.27
CA ALA A 282 -21.96 -3.14 -7.96
C ALA A 282 -22.80 -3.43 -9.22
N GLN A 283 -22.45 -4.48 -9.96
CA GLN A 283 -23.19 -4.99 -11.11
C GLN A 283 -24.49 -5.73 -10.74
N GLY A 284 -24.80 -5.91 -9.45
CA GLY A 284 -25.96 -6.68 -8.97
C GLY A 284 -25.80 -8.20 -9.08
N LYS A 285 -24.60 -8.70 -9.38
CA LYS A 285 -24.27 -10.13 -9.46
C LYS A 285 -23.92 -10.65 -8.06
N LEU A 286 -24.91 -10.63 -7.17
CA LEU A 286 -24.71 -10.81 -5.73
C LEU A 286 -24.17 -12.21 -5.38
N GLU A 287 -24.62 -13.25 -6.08
CA GLU A 287 -24.14 -14.62 -5.87
C GLU A 287 -22.65 -14.75 -6.23
N GLU A 288 -22.24 -14.20 -7.39
CA GLU A 288 -20.83 -14.18 -7.80
C GLU A 288 -19.95 -13.39 -6.82
N ALA A 289 -20.42 -12.22 -6.40
CA ALA A 289 -19.73 -11.38 -5.42
C ALA A 289 -19.53 -12.12 -4.09
N SER A 290 -20.59 -12.75 -3.57
CA SER A 290 -20.50 -13.49 -2.31
C SER A 290 -19.56 -14.69 -2.39
N ALA A 291 -19.54 -15.41 -3.53
CA ALA A 291 -18.63 -16.52 -3.74
C ALA A 291 -17.16 -16.08 -3.76
N LEU A 292 -16.87 -14.92 -4.37
CA LEU A 292 -15.53 -14.34 -4.38
C LEU A 292 -15.08 -13.91 -2.97
N TYR A 293 -15.95 -13.23 -2.22
CA TYR A 293 -15.64 -12.87 -0.83
C TYR A 293 -15.45 -14.08 0.07
N VAL A 294 -16.29 -15.13 -0.06
CA VAL A 294 -16.12 -16.38 0.68
C VAL A 294 -14.77 -17.03 0.38
N ARG A 295 -14.39 -17.13 -0.91
CA ARG A 295 -13.08 -17.64 -1.31
C ARG A 295 -11.93 -16.82 -0.73
N LEU A 296 -12.09 -15.50 -0.61
CA LEU A 296 -11.09 -14.59 -0.06
C LEU A 296 -10.90 -14.80 1.46
N ILE A 297 -11.99 -14.81 2.23
CA ILE A 297 -11.94 -14.94 3.70
C ILE A 297 -11.49 -16.33 4.18
N GLU A 298 -11.60 -17.36 3.33
CA GLU A 298 -11.04 -18.70 3.61
C GLU A 298 -9.50 -18.71 3.61
N ARG A 299 -8.87 -17.67 3.04
CA ARG A 299 -7.42 -17.60 2.84
C ARG A 299 -6.74 -16.44 3.54
N VAL A 300 -7.49 -15.35 3.76
CA VAL A 300 -6.96 -14.11 4.30
C VAL A 300 -7.74 -13.73 5.54
N ASP A 301 -7.06 -13.79 6.68
CA ASP A 301 -7.63 -13.45 7.98
C ASP A 301 -7.56 -11.94 8.20
N ARG A 302 -8.51 -11.22 7.60
CA ARG A 302 -8.61 -9.76 7.59
C ARG A 302 -10.07 -9.33 7.79
N PRO A 303 -10.41 -8.63 8.89
CA PRO A 303 -11.81 -8.35 9.23
C PRO A 303 -12.55 -7.44 8.24
N GLU A 304 -11.84 -6.66 7.44
CA GLU A 304 -12.38 -5.84 6.34
C GLU A 304 -13.04 -6.66 5.23
N PHE A 305 -12.55 -7.86 4.94
CA PHE A 305 -13.21 -8.75 3.98
C PHE A 305 -14.47 -9.38 4.59
N LEU A 306 -14.51 -9.54 5.91
CA LEU A 306 -15.73 -9.93 6.62
C LEU A 306 -16.75 -8.80 6.59
N GLN A 307 -16.32 -7.54 6.79
CA GLN A 307 -17.19 -6.38 6.66
C GLN A 307 -17.74 -6.26 5.24
N ALA A 308 -16.90 -6.35 4.21
CA ALA A 308 -17.32 -6.27 2.81
C ALA A 308 -18.40 -7.31 2.45
N LEU A 309 -18.24 -8.55 2.95
CA LEU A 309 -19.26 -9.59 2.80
C LEU A 309 -20.55 -9.26 3.56
N GLY A 310 -20.44 -8.73 4.78
CA GLY A 310 -21.59 -8.23 5.55
C GLY A 310 -22.33 -7.11 4.83
N ASP A 311 -21.61 -6.12 4.30
CA ASP A 311 -22.16 -5.00 3.54
C ASP A 311 -22.84 -5.47 2.25
N LEU A 312 -22.27 -6.46 1.57
CA LEU A 312 -22.89 -7.09 0.40
C LEU A 312 -24.22 -7.77 0.76
N TYR A 313 -24.28 -8.49 1.89
CA TYR A 313 -25.52 -9.10 2.35
C TYR A 313 -26.55 -8.06 2.78
N LEU A 314 -26.12 -6.98 3.43
CA LEU A 314 -27.00 -5.86 3.77
C LEU A 314 -27.59 -5.23 2.51
N PHE A 315 -26.76 -4.97 1.49
CA PHE A 315 -27.20 -4.47 0.19
C PHE A 315 -28.17 -5.43 -0.52
N ALA A 316 -27.98 -6.74 -0.34
CA ALA A 316 -28.89 -7.78 -0.84
C ALA A 316 -30.20 -7.93 -0.05
N GLY A 317 -30.39 -7.16 1.04
CA GLY A 317 -31.54 -7.27 1.95
C GLY A 317 -31.50 -8.48 2.89
N LYS A 318 -30.35 -9.15 3.00
CA LYS A 318 -30.10 -10.33 3.85
C LYS A 318 -29.56 -9.90 5.21
N ASN A 319 -30.40 -9.24 5.99
CA ASN A 319 -30.00 -8.55 7.23
C ASN A 319 -29.45 -9.50 8.32
N ASP A 320 -30.02 -10.70 8.44
CA ASP A 320 -29.60 -11.68 9.45
C ASP A 320 -28.19 -12.21 9.14
N GLU A 321 -27.92 -12.50 7.87
CA GLU A 321 -26.59 -12.90 7.39
C GLU A 321 -25.58 -11.75 7.53
N ALA A 322 -25.97 -10.53 7.12
CA ALA A 322 -25.13 -9.34 7.24
C ALA A 322 -24.62 -9.14 8.68
N LYS A 323 -25.55 -9.22 9.65
CA LYS A 323 -25.24 -9.06 11.07
C LYS A 323 -24.17 -10.02 11.56
N VAL A 324 -24.22 -11.30 11.17
CA VAL A 324 -23.21 -12.30 11.56
C VAL A 324 -21.82 -11.89 11.10
N TRP A 325 -21.70 -11.41 9.86
CA TRP A 325 -20.41 -11.01 9.30
C TRP A 325 -19.90 -9.69 9.88
N HIS A 326 -20.79 -8.71 10.09
CA HIS A 326 -20.44 -7.46 10.76
C HIS A 326 -19.98 -7.66 12.22
N GLU A 327 -20.62 -8.57 12.97
CA GLU A 327 -20.19 -8.91 14.34
C GLU A 327 -18.79 -9.54 14.36
N ARG A 328 -18.48 -10.39 13.38
CA ARG A 328 -17.13 -10.98 13.23
C ARG A 328 -16.09 -9.94 12.81
N ALA A 329 -16.43 -9.06 11.87
CA ALA A 329 -15.57 -7.95 11.45
C ALA A 329 -15.25 -7.05 12.64
N LEU A 330 -16.28 -6.63 13.39
CA LEU A 330 -16.14 -5.83 14.60
C LEU A 330 -15.25 -6.50 15.64
N ALA A 331 -15.44 -7.80 15.89
CA ALA A 331 -14.60 -8.53 16.83
C ALA A 331 -13.12 -8.51 16.44
N GLY A 332 -12.81 -8.70 15.15
CA GLY A 332 -11.45 -8.65 14.62
C GLY A 332 -10.83 -7.25 14.72
N TYR A 333 -11.58 -6.21 14.37
CA TYR A 333 -11.12 -4.82 14.52
C TYR A 333 -10.84 -4.46 16.00
N LEU A 334 -11.74 -4.80 16.91
CA LEU A 334 -11.56 -4.52 18.34
C LEU A 334 -10.41 -5.32 18.94
N ASP A 335 -10.10 -6.51 18.43
CA ASP A 335 -8.91 -7.26 18.83
C ASP A 335 -7.62 -6.54 18.42
N SER A 336 -7.55 -6.03 17.19
CA SER A 336 -6.43 -5.21 16.72
C SER A 336 -6.25 -3.93 17.55
N VAL A 337 -7.35 -3.24 17.90
CA VAL A 337 -7.31 -2.08 18.81
C VAL A 337 -6.78 -2.46 20.19
N LYS A 338 -7.20 -3.61 20.76
CA LYS A 338 -6.69 -4.10 22.06
C LYS A 338 -5.19 -4.40 22.01
N ARG A 339 -4.69 -4.86 20.86
CA ARG A 339 -3.25 -5.10 20.61
C ARG A 339 -2.47 -3.82 20.31
N GLY A 340 -3.13 -2.65 20.25
CA GLY A 340 -2.49 -1.36 19.99
C GLY A 340 -2.03 -1.17 18.55
N GLU A 341 -2.70 -1.86 17.62
CA GLU A 341 -2.44 -1.77 16.18
C GLU A 341 -3.34 -0.71 15.53
N PRO A 342 -2.78 0.26 14.80
CA PRO A 342 -3.55 1.38 14.24
C PRO A 342 -4.21 1.06 12.88
N LEU A 343 -4.30 -0.22 12.49
CA LEU A 343 -4.66 -0.61 11.12
C LEU A 343 -6.11 -0.29 10.75
N TYR A 344 -7.03 -0.39 11.72
CA TYR A 344 -8.46 -0.54 11.44
C TYR A 344 -9.36 0.59 11.92
N ASP A 345 -8.81 1.72 12.37
CA ASP A 345 -9.63 2.83 12.87
C ASP A 345 -10.52 3.45 11.78
N HIS A 346 -10.06 3.50 10.53
CA HIS A 346 -10.87 3.93 9.38
C HIS A 346 -12.05 3.00 9.12
N HIS A 347 -11.77 1.70 8.98
CA HIS A 347 -12.80 0.67 8.77
C HIS A 347 -13.83 0.64 9.90
N LEU A 348 -13.38 0.78 11.15
CA LEU A 348 -14.27 0.90 12.31
C LEU A 348 -15.19 2.12 12.20
N ALA A 349 -14.68 3.26 11.74
CA ALA A 349 -15.51 4.45 11.54
C ALA A 349 -16.62 4.21 10.52
N GLY A 350 -16.30 3.59 9.38
CA GLY A 350 -17.28 3.20 8.36
C GLY A 350 -18.32 2.20 8.88
N LEU A 351 -17.86 1.09 9.46
CA LEU A 351 -18.73 0.05 10.02
C LEU A 351 -19.72 0.63 11.05
N TYR A 352 -19.24 1.48 11.96
CA TYR A 352 -20.11 2.12 12.95
C TYR A 352 -21.07 3.14 12.33
N SER A 353 -20.67 3.86 11.28
CA SER A 353 -21.50 4.90 10.66
C SER A 353 -22.65 4.31 9.86
N ASP A 354 -22.38 3.28 9.05
CA ASP A 354 -23.29 2.85 7.99
C ASP A 354 -23.87 1.46 8.21
N SER A 355 -23.12 0.52 8.76
CA SER A 355 -23.58 -0.85 8.96
C SER A 355 -24.23 -1.05 10.33
N LEU A 356 -23.67 -0.46 11.39
CA LEU A 356 -24.14 -0.64 12.78
C LEU A 356 -24.97 0.51 13.34
N ASN A 357 -24.96 1.68 12.68
CA ASN A 357 -25.66 2.89 13.10
C ASN A 357 -25.34 3.30 14.57
N GLN A 358 -24.05 3.36 14.90
CA GLN A 358 -23.50 3.77 16.20
C GLN A 358 -22.63 5.03 16.03
N PRO A 359 -23.25 6.21 15.84
CA PRO A 359 -22.53 7.39 15.37
C PRO A 359 -21.48 7.92 16.36
N GLU A 360 -21.69 7.81 17.67
CA GLU A 360 -20.68 8.23 18.65
C GLU A 360 -19.43 7.35 18.62
N ALA A 361 -19.61 6.04 18.44
CA ALA A 361 -18.50 5.10 18.27
C ALA A 361 -17.75 5.36 16.96
N ALA A 362 -18.49 5.69 15.88
CA ALA A 362 -17.90 6.10 14.61
C ALA A 362 -17.02 7.34 14.77
N VAL A 363 -17.50 8.39 15.46
CA VAL A 363 -16.73 9.61 15.71
C VAL A 363 -15.46 9.31 16.51
N GLN A 364 -15.52 8.41 17.50
CA GLN A 364 -14.34 8.04 18.27
C GLN A 364 -13.29 7.34 17.41
N SER A 365 -13.70 6.39 16.57
CA SER A 365 -12.79 5.69 15.65
C SER A 365 -12.22 6.63 14.59
N ALA A 366 -13.05 7.48 13.96
CA ALA A 366 -12.60 8.46 12.98
C ALA A 366 -11.62 9.49 13.57
N ARG A 367 -11.77 9.87 14.85
CA ARG A 367 -10.80 10.76 15.52
C ARG A 367 -9.47 10.06 15.80
N ARG A 368 -9.47 8.75 16.09
CA ARG A 368 -8.22 7.97 16.20
C ARG A 368 -7.55 7.83 14.84
N ASP A 369 -8.33 7.56 13.79
CA ASP A 369 -7.86 7.51 12.42
C ASP A 369 -7.20 8.84 12.00
N LEU A 370 -7.89 9.96 12.24
CA LEU A 370 -7.36 11.29 11.94
C LEU A 370 -6.08 11.63 12.73
N ALA A 371 -5.95 11.11 13.97
CA ALA A 371 -4.74 11.30 14.77
C ALA A 371 -3.53 10.52 14.23
N LEU A 372 -3.76 9.48 13.42
CA LEU A 372 -2.73 8.68 12.76
C LEU A 372 -2.35 9.25 11.39
N ARG A 373 -3.34 9.81 10.67
CA ARG A 373 -3.22 10.32 9.30
C ARG A 373 -4.16 11.48 9.05
N HIS A 374 -3.70 12.52 8.37
CA HIS A 374 -4.55 13.65 7.94
C HIS A 374 -4.90 13.56 6.46
N SER A 375 -5.17 12.34 5.97
CA SER A 375 -5.55 12.08 4.59
C SER A 375 -6.92 12.69 4.25
N VAL A 376 -7.21 12.88 2.95
CA VAL A 376 -8.56 13.30 2.51
C VAL A 376 -9.63 12.32 2.96
N GLN A 377 -9.30 11.03 3.09
CA GLN A 377 -10.18 9.98 3.57
C GLN A 377 -10.41 10.08 5.08
N ALA A 378 -9.38 10.32 5.88
CA ALA A 378 -9.53 10.50 7.32
C ALA A 378 -10.41 11.74 7.65
N TYR A 379 -10.26 12.82 6.86
CA TYR A 379 -11.15 13.97 6.95
C TYR A 379 -12.60 13.66 6.54
N ASP A 380 -12.80 12.93 5.44
CA ASP A 380 -14.13 12.50 5.00
C ASP A 380 -14.81 11.58 6.02
N ALA A 381 -14.12 10.56 6.51
CA ALA A 381 -14.64 9.61 7.49
C ALA A 381 -15.06 10.31 8.79
N LEU A 382 -14.25 11.26 9.29
CA LEU A 382 -14.63 12.05 10.46
C LEU A 382 -15.82 12.96 10.16
N ALA A 383 -15.85 13.62 9.00
CA ALA A 383 -16.97 14.46 8.62
C ALA A 383 -18.28 13.68 8.54
N TRP A 384 -18.24 12.50 7.91
CA TRP A 384 -19.39 11.61 7.80
C TRP A 384 -19.86 11.10 9.16
N ALA A 385 -18.96 10.61 10.00
CA ALA A 385 -19.29 10.17 11.36
C ALA A 385 -19.91 11.31 12.20
N LEU A 386 -19.37 12.53 12.10
CA LEU A 386 -19.90 13.70 12.79
C LEU A 386 -21.29 14.08 12.31
N PHE A 387 -21.54 14.02 11.00
CA PHE A 387 -22.85 14.27 10.42
C PHE A 387 -23.88 13.25 10.90
N LYS A 388 -23.52 11.95 10.90
CA LYS A 388 -24.36 10.88 11.43
C LYS A 388 -24.64 11.05 12.94
N ALA A 389 -23.72 11.68 13.67
CA ALA A 389 -23.89 12.06 15.08
C ALA A 389 -24.65 13.40 15.29
N GLY A 390 -25.12 14.05 14.22
CA GLY A 390 -25.81 15.35 14.29
C GLY A 390 -24.91 16.55 14.59
N LYS A 391 -23.58 16.39 14.53
CA LYS A 391 -22.57 17.43 14.77
C LYS A 391 -22.25 18.19 13.49
N ASN A 392 -23.28 18.83 12.96
CA ASN A 392 -23.33 19.41 11.62
C ASN A 392 -22.23 20.47 11.33
N GLU A 393 -21.97 21.39 12.26
CA GLU A 393 -20.95 22.42 12.06
C GLU A 393 -19.53 21.83 11.97
N GLU A 394 -19.20 20.87 12.84
CA GLU A 394 -17.91 20.17 12.77
C GLU A 394 -17.81 19.33 11.49
N ALA A 395 -18.90 18.68 11.06
CA ALA A 395 -18.93 17.92 9.83
C ALA A 395 -18.61 18.79 8.60
N LEU A 396 -19.16 20.01 8.54
CA LEU A 396 -18.88 20.97 7.46
C LEU A 396 -17.41 21.42 7.43
N ASP A 397 -16.79 21.62 8.60
CA ASP A 397 -15.36 21.99 8.68
C ASP A 397 -14.48 20.86 8.12
N PHE A 398 -14.69 19.62 8.57
CA PHE A 398 -13.86 18.49 8.15
C PHE A 398 -14.07 18.09 6.69
N ILE A 399 -15.31 18.11 6.18
CA ILE A 399 -15.52 17.85 4.75
C ILE A 399 -14.94 18.97 3.88
N GLY A 400 -14.93 20.21 4.38
CA GLY A 400 -14.25 21.33 3.74
C GLY A 400 -12.75 21.08 3.58
N LYS A 401 -12.09 20.51 4.61
CA LYS A 401 -10.66 20.14 4.56
C LYS A 401 -10.38 19.05 3.52
N ALA A 402 -11.22 18.01 3.43
CA ALA A 402 -11.08 16.98 2.39
C ALA A 402 -11.17 17.60 0.99
N LEU A 403 -12.19 18.43 0.73
CA LEU A 403 -12.42 19.06 -0.57
C LEU A 403 -11.40 20.14 -0.94
N ALA A 404 -10.68 20.71 0.02
CA ALA A 404 -9.66 21.73 -0.23
C ALA A 404 -8.49 21.21 -1.11
N THR A 405 -8.31 19.89 -1.19
CA THR A 405 -7.32 19.24 -2.07
C THR A 405 -7.69 19.27 -3.55
N GLY A 406 -8.97 19.49 -3.88
CA GLY A 406 -9.47 19.34 -5.25
C GLY A 406 -9.84 17.91 -5.65
N VAL A 407 -9.84 16.97 -4.70
CA VAL A 407 -10.17 15.56 -4.94
C VAL A 407 -11.52 15.41 -5.66
N LEU A 408 -11.52 14.61 -6.74
CA LEU A 408 -12.71 14.26 -7.52
C LEU A 408 -13.08 12.79 -7.31
N ASP A 409 -13.38 12.43 -6.06
CA ASP A 409 -13.87 11.10 -5.68
C ASP A 409 -15.38 11.16 -5.42
N ALA A 410 -16.14 10.30 -6.10
CA ALA A 410 -17.60 10.31 -6.02
C ALA A 410 -18.14 10.04 -4.61
N HIS A 411 -17.44 9.27 -3.79
CA HIS A 411 -17.83 8.97 -2.42
C HIS A 411 -17.69 10.20 -1.51
N ILE A 412 -16.52 10.84 -1.54
CA ILE A 412 -16.27 12.07 -0.76
C ILE A 412 -17.23 13.18 -1.22
N LEU A 413 -17.47 13.31 -2.53
CA LEU A 413 -18.41 14.28 -3.07
C LEU A 413 -19.87 13.97 -2.70
N TYR A 414 -20.23 12.69 -2.59
CA TYR A 414 -21.53 12.26 -2.10
C TYR A 414 -21.71 12.65 -0.63
N HIS A 415 -20.75 12.31 0.24
CA HIS A 415 -20.74 12.72 1.65
C HIS A 415 -20.85 14.24 1.77
N ALA A 416 -20.05 15.00 1.02
CA ALA A 416 -20.16 16.46 0.99
C ALA A 416 -21.54 16.96 0.60
N GLY A 417 -22.17 16.34 -0.41
CA GLY A 417 -23.54 16.63 -0.81
C GLY A 417 -24.53 16.42 0.32
N MET A 418 -24.50 15.24 0.92
CA MET A 418 -25.39 14.85 2.02
C MET A 418 -25.21 15.72 3.26
N ILE A 419 -23.96 15.99 3.66
CA ILE A 419 -23.63 16.84 4.80
C ILE A 419 -24.15 18.25 4.56
N ARG A 420 -23.83 18.87 3.41
CA ARG A 420 -24.27 20.24 3.09
C ARG A 420 -25.79 20.36 3.06
N MET A 421 -26.47 19.41 2.43
CA MET A 421 -27.93 19.41 2.40
C MET A 421 -28.53 19.27 3.80
N GLY A 422 -28.03 18.34 4.61
CA GLY A 422 -28.48 18.15 5.99
C GLY A 422 -28.17 19.33 6.91
N CYS A 423 -27.17 20.15 6.57
CA CYS A 423 -26.83 21.39 7.28
C CYS A 423 -27.53 22.64 6.73
N GLY A 424 -28.38 22.51 5.70
CA GLY A 424 -29.16 23.62 5.12
C GLY A 424 -28.53 24.34 3.93
N ASP A 425 -27.29 24.00 3.54
CA ASP A 425 -26.67 24.46 2.28
C ASP A 425 -27.15 23.58 1.10
N ILE A 426 -28.42 23.74 0.74
CA ILE A 426 -29.04 23.00 -0.36
C ILE A 426 -28.33 23.27 -1.70
N PRO A 427 -27.99 24.51 -2.08
CA PRO A 427 -27.30 24.77 -3.35
C PRO A 427 -25.91 24.12 -3.41
N GLY A 428 -25.10 24.29 -2.36
CA GLY A 428 -23.75 23.71 -2.32
C GLY A 428 -23.77 22.18 -2.23
N GLY A 429 -24.78 21.60 -1.57
CA GLY A 429 -25.01 20.17 -1.54
C GLY A 429 -25.42 19.61 -2.90
N SER A 430 -26.32 20.28 -3.63
CA SER A 430 -26.71 19.89 -4.99
C SER A 430 -25.54 19.89 -5.96
N VAL A 431 -24.67 20.90 -5.88
CA VAL A 431 -23.44 20.96 -6.71
C VAL A 431 -22.50 19.79 -6.39
N ALA A 432 -22.32 19.47 -5.11
CA ALA A 432 -21.47 18.34 -4.71
C ALA A 432 -22.01 17.00 -5.23
N LEU A 433 -23.32 16.75 -5.12
CA LEU A 433 -23.96 15.54 -5.67
C LEU A 433 -23.87 15.47 -7.20
N GLN A 434 -24.04 16.59 -7.91
CA GLN A 434 -23.83 16.63 -9.37
C GLN A 434 -22.39 16.29 -9.74
N ASN A 435 -21.41 16.77 -8.98
CA ASN A 435 -20.01 16.43 -9.19
C ASN A 435 -19.71 14.96 -8.84
N ALA A 436 -20.34 14.40 -7.81
CA ALA A 436 -20.25 12.97 -7.51
C ALA A 436 -20.72 12.12 -8.70
N MET A 437 -21.87 12.46 -9.30
CA MET A 437 -22.38 11.77 -10.49
C MET A 437 -21.51 11.97 -11.74
N LYS A 438 -20.81 13.10 -11.86
CA LYS A 438 -19.84 13.31 -12.95
C LYS A 438 -18.57 12.49 -12.74
N ALA A 439 -18.09 12.40 -11.50
CA ALA A 439 -16.92 11.60 -11.15
C ALA A 439 -17.20 10.11 -11.33
N ASN A 440 -18.39 9.64 -10.95
CA ASN A 440 -18.85 8.29 -11.18
C ASN A 440 -20.37 8.23 -11.39
N PRO A 441 -20.83 8.07 -12.65
CA PRO A 441 -22.24 7.97 -12.96
C PRO A 441 -22.95 6.75 -12.34
N ARG A 442 -22.18 5.75 -11.89
CA ARG A 442 -22.68 4.49 -11.33
C ARG A 442 -22.51 4.41 -9.81
N TYR A 443 -22.11 5.49 -9.14
CA TYR A 443 -21.78 5.51 -7.70
C TYR A 443 -22.90 5.01 -6.77
N SER A 444 -24.17 5.14 -7.16
CA SER A 444 -25.32 4.76 -6.32
C SER A 444 -25.51 3.24 -6.17
N THR A 445 -24.67 2.41 -6.78
CA THR A 445 -24.71 0.96 -6.60
C THR A 445 -23.88 0.51 -5.40
N PHE A 446 -23.87 -0.80 -5.12
CA PHE A 446 -22.98 -1.38 -4.12
C PHE A 446 -21.54 -0.94 -4.34
N HIS A 447 -20.89 -0.61 -3.24
CA HIS A 447 -19.45 -0.35 -3.11
C HIS A 447 -19.06 -0.71 -1.69
N VAL A 448 -17.81 -1.06 -1.48
CA VAL A 448 -17.30 -1.35 -0.13
C VAL A 448 -16.83 -0.04 0.50
N HIS A 449 -17.22 0.21 1.74
CA HIS A 449 -16.64 1.28 2.54
C HIS A 449 -15.26 0.80 3.04
N ARG A 450 -14.19 1.27 2.40
CA ARG A 450 -12.79 0.98 2.75
C ARG A 450 -12.06 2.21 3.24
#